data_AF-A0A9P1CFF7-F1
#
_entry.id   AF-A0A9P1CFF7-F1
#
_cell.length_a   1.000
_cell.length_b   1.000
_cell.length_c   1.000
_cell.angle_alpha   90.00
_cell.angle_beta   90.00
_cell.angle_gamma   90.00
#
_symmetry.space_group_name_H-M   'P 1'
#
loop_
_entity.id
_entity.type
_entity.pdbx_description
1 polymer ?
#
loop_
_entity_poly.entity_id
_entity_poly.type
_entity_poly.pdbx_seq_one_letter_code
_entity_poly.pdbx_strand_id
1 'polypeptide(L)'
;MAANGQVFQDAQSQEETQVYDSDPMDVEKVNEEEVPLTQADGANDEPEEETQNHDSVVQVPASEAEEVCASPAKENEPEASKQLVQPDPSRGFRPLPAGAASVEGIGWKDLREMGQGADQYCSTCRAHVDPAPEKRVFKKGHHQWQCRTCHNVTTLLYKRMDMKNLQGWKDLSEAQVQRFYQEAGKCLALGQRSCFGKIQGCLIDSVTQSEVHRQETNVKGEFLPLSVWASKGYNTEAIEAKAEKRKSDMFGWVYRVNVLSINYSHIEEECRQRVLQATRKVGQSKPAGKAKGKGKNIADGAAAAGNGEQSGATPQALEDVMMIDSDWDSISSSGEQPARRGGGSKAKPSKSKAAKPKVKVTAEEKKEARTANNPHLGNARKALRLLEPVIKDCKSILKCTSCPEDLKEELQAAQQIVKDATKFKSAAQELAKNIKSKTESTRSMDQLLSKMDDTALANLKKAAEERLSATDVE
;
A
#
# COMPACT_ATOMS: atom_id res chain seq x y z
N MET A 1 -39.05 -21.54 81.51
CA MET A 1 -39.45 -20.15 81.86
C MET A 1 -38.35 -19.21 81.38
N ALA A 2 -38.73 -18.10 80.72
CA ALA A 2 -37.93 -17.10 80.00
C ALA A 2 -37.24 -17.63 78.71
N ALA A 3 -37.70 -17.39 77.48
CA ALA A 3 -38.08 -16.18 76.73
C ALA A 3 -36.89 -15.29 76.34
N ASN A 4 -36.51 -15.32 75.05
CA ASN A 4 -36.00 -14.17 74.30
C ASN A 4 -36.16 -14.44 72.80
N GLY A 5 -37.12 -13.75 72.19
CA GLY A 5 -37.32 -13.67 70.74
C GLY A 5 -36.65 -12.41 70.21
N GLN A 6 -36.06 -12.52 69.02
CA GLN A 6 -35.53 -11.38 68.29
C GLN A 6 -36.11 -11.40 66.86
N VAL A 7 -36.75 -10.28 66.55
CA VAL A 7 -37.50 -9.97 65.33
C VAL A 7 -36.51 -9.51 64.25
N PHE A 8 -36.60 -10.08 63.04
CA PHE A 8 -35.98 -9.54 61.83
C PHE A 8 -37.07 -8.84 61.02
N GLN A 9 -36.85 -7.57 60.69
CA GLN A 9 -37.73 -6.76 59.83
C GLN A 9 -37.21 -6.80 58.39
N ASP A 10 -38.12 -7.05 57.46
CA ASP A 10 -37.92 -7.07 56.02
C ASP A 10 -37.68 -5.66 55.45
N ALA A 11 -36.66 -5.54 54.60
CA ALA A 11 -36.40 -4.36 53.79
C ALA A 11 -37.14 -4.49 52.44
N GLN A 12 -38.14 -3.63 52.22
CA GLN A 12 -38.79 -3.44 50.92
C GLN A 12 -37.94 -2.48 50.06
N SER A 13 -37.51 -2.96 48.90
CA SER A 13 -36.89 -2.15 47.84
C SER A 13 -37.99 -1.60 46.94
N GLN A 14 -38.08 -0.27 46.82
CA GLN A 14 -38.96 0.41 45.87
C GLN A 14 -38.22 0.57 44.53
N GLU A 15 -38.81 0.07 43.45
CA GLU A 15 -38.40 0.37 42.08
C GLU A 15 -39.11 1.65 41.63
N GLU A 16 -38.32 2.65 41.24
CA GLU A 16 -38.76 3.96 40.77
C GLU A 16 -38.81 3.93 39.23
N THR A 17 -40.01 3.80 38.67
CA THR A 17 -40.27 3.82 37.22
C THR A 17 -40.28 5.25 36.71
N GLN A 18 -39.22 5.66 36.00
CA GLN A 18 -39.20 6.91 35.23
C GLN A 18 -40.04 6.77 33.96
N VAL A 19 -41.11 7.57 33.88
CA VAL A 19 -41.91 7.78 32.67
C VAL A 19 -41.22 8.87 31.84
N TYR A 20 -40.77 8.52 30.63
CA TYR A 20 -40.28 9.48 29.63
C TYR A 20 -41.43 9.85 28.69
N ASP A 21 -41.94 11.08 28.85
CA ASP A 21 -42.84 11.71 27.87
C ASP A 21 -42.07 11.93 26.55
N SER A 22 -42.57 11.33 25.48
CA SER A 22 -42.04 11.49 24.12
C SER A 22 -42.92 12.46 23.35
N ASP A 23 -42.35 13.61 22.98
CA ASP A 23 -42.98 14.59 22.10
C ASP A 23 -43.22 14.03 20.68
N PRO A 24 -44.32 14.45 20.01
CA PRO A 24 -44.64 14.01 18.65
C PRO A 24 -43.80 14.77 17.61
N MET A 25 -43.00 14.05 16.83
CA MET A 25 -42.28 14.59 15.68
C MET A 25 -43.20 14.64 14.45
N ASP A 26 -43.26 15.84 13.85
CA ASP A 26 -44.01 16.17 12.64
C ASP A 26 -43.64 15.28 11.44
N VAL A 27 -44.67 14.81 10.75
CA VAL A 27 -44.61 14.01 9.53
C VAL A 27 -44.44 14.95 8.34
N GLU A 28 -43.21 15.14 7.88
CA GLU A 28 -42.94 15.76 6.58
C GLU A 28 -43.15 14.78 5.42
N LYS A 29 -43.78 15.32 4.37
CA LYS A 29 -44.29 14.67 3.17
C LYS A 29 -43.24 13.89 2.39
N VAL A 30 -43.61 12.66 2.05
CA VAL A 30 -42.98 11.84 1.01
C VAL A 30 -43.32 12.44 -0.36
N ASN A 31 -42.31 12.85 -1.12
CA ASN A 31 -42.42 13.07 -2.56
C ASN A 31 -42.14 11.74 -3.26
N GLU A 32 -43.17 11.18 -3.87
CA GLU A 32 -43.07 10.10 -4.85
C GLU A 32 -42.53 10.68 -6.17
N GLU A 33 -41.36 10.23 -6.60
CA GLU A 33 -40.86 10.47 -7.95
C GLU A 33 -40.80 9.13 -8.70
N GLU A 34 -41.53 9.10 -9.80
CA GLU A 34 -41.85 7.95 -10.63
C GLU A 34 -40.60 7.33 -11.28
N VAL A 35 -40.48 6.00 -11.17
CA VAL A 35 -39.54 5.19 -11.96
C VAL A 35 -40.27 4.71 -13.21
N PRO A 36 -39.81 5.02 -14.44
CA PRO A 36 -40.49 4.56 -15.64
C PRO A 36 -40.18 3.09 -15.92
N LEU A 37 -41.26 2.31 -16.02
CA LEU A 37 -41.33 1.00 -16.66
C LEU A 37 -40.82 1.09 -18.11
N THR A 38 -39.90 0.20 -18.49
CA THR A 38 -39.77 -0.25 -19.88
C THR A 38 -39.93 -1.76 -19.93
N GLN A 39 -41.00 -2.20 -20.58
CA GLN A 39 -41.28 -3.59 -20.97
C GLN A 39 -40.71 -3.88 -22.36
N ALA A 40 -40.25 -5.13 -22.52
CA ALA A 40 -40.24 -5.99 -23.73
C ALA A 40 -39.46 -5.47 -24.96
N ASP A 41 -38.77 -6.25 -25.78
CA ASP A 41 -38.94 -7.62 -26.28
C ASP A 41 -37.58 -8.16 -26.74
N GLY A 42 -37.43 -9.48 -26.87
CA GLY A 42 -36.38 -10.05 -27.72
C GLY A 42 -35.96 -11.48 -27.39
N ALA A 43 -36.72 -12.44 -27.89
CA ALA A 43 -36.31 -13.83 -28.05
C ALA A 43 -35.08 -13.98 -28.97
N ASN A 44 -34.18 -14.92 -28.66
CA ASN A 44 -33.66 -15.91 -29.62
C ASN A 44 -32.65 -16.88 -28.98
N ASP A 45 -32.96 -18.16 -29.23
CA ASP A 45 -32.11 -19.31 -29.57
C ASP A 45 -30.96 -19.83 -28.66
N GLU A 46 -31.13 -21.13 -28.36
CA GLU A 46 -30.22 -22.19 -27.90
C GLU A 46 -28.92 -22.37 -28.73
N PRO A 47 -28.08 -23.40 -28.48
CA PRO A 47 -27.69 -24.07 -27.22
C PRO A 47 -26.16 -24.05 -27.01
N GLU A 48 -25.72 -24.25 -25.76
CA GLU A 48 -24.30 -24.45 -25.41
C GLU A 48 -23.85 -25.89 -25.69
N GLU A 49 -22.76 -26.03 -26.45
CA GLU A 49 -22.06 -27.29 -26.70
C GLU A 49 -21.38 -27.81 -25.44
N GLU A 50 -21.73 -29.06 -25.15
CA GLU A 50 -21.09 -30.00 -24.25
C GLU A 50 -19.60 -30.19 -24.63
N THR A 51 -18.67 -29.76 -23.79
CA THR A 51 -17.28 -30.21 -23.87
C THR A 51 -16.93 -31.03 -22.64
N GLN A 52 -17.15 -32.33 -22.79
CA GLN A 52 -16.46 -33.38 -22.03
C GLN A 52 -14.95 -33.17 -22.12
N ASN A 53 -14.28 -32.98 -20.98
CA ASN A 53 -12.85 -33.24 -20.88
C ASN A 53 -12.61 -34.31 -19.83
N HIS A 54 -11.96 -35.36 -20.32
CA HIS A 54 -11.71 -36.63 -19.68
C HIS A 54 -10.88 -36.53 -18.39
N ASP A 55 -11.42 -37.17 -17.36
CA ASP A 55 -10.72 -37.67 -16.19
C ASP A 55 -9.56 -38.59 -16.61
N SER A 56 -8.33 -38.25 -16.22
CA SER A 56 -7.18 -39.16 -16.27
C SER A 56 -6.80 -39.52 -14.84
N VAL A 57 -7.52 -40.51 -14.32
CA VAL A 57 -7.17 -41.27 -13.12
C VAL A 57 -5.87 -42.04 -13.39
N VAL A 58 -4.78 -41.61 -12.77
CA VAL A 58 -3.55 -42.40 -12.68
C VAL A 58 -3.69 -43.35 -11.50
N GLN A 59 -3.96 -44.61 -11.82
CA GLN A 59 -3.77 -45.75 -10.93
C GLN A 59 -2.28 -45.93 -10.63
N VAL A 60 -1.92 -46.01 -9.34
CA VAL A 60 -0.65 -46.58 -8.88
C VAL A 60 -0.99 -47.77 -7.98
N PRO A 61 -0.37 -48.94 -8.20
CA PRO A 61 -0.84 -50.21 -7.65
C PRO A 61 -0.50 -50.41 -6.18
N ALA A 62 -1.40 -51.15 -5.53
CA ALA A 62 -1.25 -51.75 -4.22
C ALA A 62 -0.06 -52.71 -4.17
N SER A 63 0.78 -52.57 -3.14
CA SER A 63 1.61 -53.65 -2.64
C SER A 63 1.69 -53.58 -1.11
N GLU A 64 1.39 -54.74 -0.54
CA GLU A 64 1.94 -55.30 0.69
C GLU A 64 1.48 -54.71 2.03
N ALA A 65 0.50 -55.44 2.58
CA ALA A 65 0.23 -55.53 4.00
C ALA A 65 1.42 -56.17 4.73
N GLU A 66 2.00 -55.45 5.68
CA GLU A 66 2.65 -56.06 6.83
C GLU A 66 1.97 -55.57 8.12
N GLU A 67 1.59 -56.60 8.88
CA GLU A 67 0.97 -56.64 10.18
C GLU A 67 2.03 -56.36 11.26
N VAL A 68 1.96 -55.23 11.96
CA VAL A 68 2.77 -55.03 13.18
C VAL A 68 1.98 -54.32 14.27
N CYS A 69 1.58 -55.15 15.24
CA CYS A 69 1.52 -54.93 16.69
C CYS A 69 1.08 -53.56 17.24
N ALA A 70 -0.14 -53.57 17.78
CA ALA A 70 -0.59 -52.69 18.84
C ALA A 70 0.34 -52.74 20.06
N SER A 71 0.72 -51.56 20.56
CA SER A 71 1.16 -51.37 21.95
C SER A 71 0.73 -49.98 22.43
N PRO A 72 0.28 -49.85 23.69
CA PRO A 72 -0.37 -48.64 24.20
C PRO A 72 0.67 -47.57 24.55
N ALA A 73 0.59 -46.43 23.87
CA ALA A 73 1.39 -45.25 24.20
C ALA A 73 0.80 -44.52 25.40
N LYS A 74 1.59 -44.48 26.47
CA LYS A 74 1.40 -43.71 27.69
C LYS A 74 1.18 -42.22 27.39
N GLU A 75 0.20 -41.67 28.09
CA GLU A 75 0.05 -40.23 28.33
C GLU A 75 1.34 -39.68 28.96
N ASN A 76 1.98 -38.74 28.27
CA ASN A 76 2.98 -37.86 28.87
C ASN A 76 2.45 -36.43 28.74
N GLU A 77 1.97 -35.90 29.86
CA GLU A 77 1.77 -34.46 30.05
C GLU A 77 3.08 -33.71 29.77
N PRO A 78 3.07 -32.60 29.02
CA PRO A 78 4.21 -31.70 28.97
C PRO A 78 4.26 -30.89 30.27
N GLU A 79 5.14 -31.33 31.16
CA GLU A 79 5.56 -30.60 32.36
C GLU A 79 6.08 -29.21 31.96
N ALA A 80 5.32 -28.19 32.33
CA ALA A 80 5.64 -26.78 32.11
C ALA A 80 6.90 -26.40 32.91
N SER A 81 8.06 -26.56 32.27
CA SER A 81 9.34 -26.04 32.74
C SER A 81 9.25 -24.52 32.90
N LYS A 82 9.11 -24.08 34.15
CA LYS A 82 9.40 -22.71 34.60
C LYS A 82 10.89 -22.44 34.37
N GLN A 83 11.25 -22.01 33.16
CA GLN A 83 12.53 -21.34 32.94
C GLN A 83 12.49 -20.00 33.67
N LEU A 84 13.14 -19.94 34.83
CA LEU A 84 13.62 -18.68 35.39
C LEU A 84 14.52 -18.03 34.34
N VAL A 85 14.02 -16.96 33.72
CA VAL A 85 14.82 -16.05 32.91
C VAL A 85 15.87 -15.45 33.83
N GLN A 86 17.11 -15.93 33.74
CA GLN A 86 18.24 -15.25 34.38
C GLN A 86 18.46 -13.91 33.67
N PRO A 87 18.57 -12.79 34.43
CA PRO A 87 18.83 -11.49 33.84
C PRO A 87 20.22 -11.49 33.18
N ASP A 88 20.26 -11.02 31.93
CA ASP A 88 21.46 -10.87 31.11
C ASP A 88 22.54 -10.03 31.85
N PRO A 89 23.68 -10.62 32.24
CA PRO A 89 24.76 -9.93 32.97
C PRO A 89 25.49 -8.87 32.12
N SER A 90 25.16 -8.76 30.82
CA SER A 90 25.77 -7.81 29.88
C SER A 90 25.13 -6.42 29.94
N ARG A 91 23.97 -6.25 30.60
CA ARG A 91 23.43 -4.91 30.92
C ARG A 91 24.21 -4.32 32.10
N GLY A 92 25.32 -3.65 31.78
CA GLY A 92 26.09 -2.89 32.75
C GLY A 92 25.18 -2.03 33.62
N PHE A 93 25.13 -2.35 34.91
CA PHE A 93 24.48 -1.53 35.92
C PHE A 93 25.10 -0.14 35.84
N ARG A 94 24.30 0.88 35.47
CA ARG A 94 24.68 2.27 35.69
C ARG A 94 24.94 2.42 37.19
N PRO A 95 26.15 2.86 37.62
CA PRO A 95 26.37 3.20 39.01
C PRO A 95 25.31 4.22 39.45
N LEU A 96 24.54 3.86 40.47
CA LEU A 96 23.62 4.79 41.10
C LEU A 96 24.42 6.02 41.57
N PRO A 97 23.93 7.25 41.35
CA PRO A 97 24.61 8.44 41.81
C PRO A 97 24.83 8.34 43.33
N ALA A 98 26.08 8.54 43.75
CA ALA A 98 26.46 8.52 45.16
C ALA A 98 25.65 9.60 45.91
N GLY A 99 24.66 9.16 46.68
CA GLY A 99 23.68 10.03 47.35
C GLY A 99 22.21 9.63 47.20
N ALA A 100 21.88 8.56 46.45
CA ALA A 100 20.52 8.02 46.44
C ALA A 100 20.14 7.48 47.82
N ALA A 101 19.20 8.15 48.50
CA ALA A 101 18.62 7.69 49.76
C ALA A 101 18.05 6.27 49.59
N SER A 102 18.13 5.44 50.64
CA SER A 102 17.53 4.10 50.63
C SER A 102 16.05 4.18 50.26
N VAL A 103 15.54 3.18 49.52
CA VAL A 103 14.15 3.13 49.03
C VAL A 103 13.11 3.35 50.15
N GLU A 104 13.46 3.02 51.40
CA GLU A 104 12.61 3.20 52.59
C GLU A 104 12.55 4.65 53.12
N GLY A 105 13.39 5.55 52.61
CA GLY A 105 13.50 6.94 53.06
C GLY A 105 12.80 7.98 52.16
N ILE A 106 12.21 7.55 51.03
CA ILE A 106 11.54 8.46 50.11
C ILE A 106 10.13 8.76 50.66
N GLY A 107 9.93 9.98 51.17
CA GLY A 107 8.63 10.40 51.68
C GLY A 107 7.58 10.50 50.57
N TRP A 108 6.29 10.41 50.92
CA TRP A 108 5.18 10.62 49.98
C TRP A 108 5.20 12.00 49.30
N LYS A 109 5.86 13.00 49.90
CA LYS A 109 6.10 14.32 49.29
C LYS A 109 7.14 14.23 48.17
N ASP A 110 8.24 13.52 48.40
CA ASP A 110 9.29 13.31 47.42
C ASP A 110 8.81 12.41 46.27
N LEU A 111 7.96 11.42 46.54
CA LEU A 111 7.26 10.65 45.50
C LEU A 111 6.29 11.50 44.68
N ARG A 112 5.69 12.54 45.27
CA ARG A 112 4.78 13.45 44.57
C ARG A 112 5.55 14.49 43.75
N GLU A 113 6.70 14.97 44.23
CA GLU A 113 7.61 15.85 43.49
C GLU A 113 8.37 15.09 42.39
N MET A 114 8.84 13.86 42.67
CA MET A 114 9.34 12.95 41.63
C MET A 114 8.23 12.51 40.68
N GLY A 115 6.98 12.41 41.15
CA GLY A 115 5.77 12.18 40.37
C GLY A 115 5.40 13.35 39.45
N GLN A 116 5.74 14.57 39.83
CA GLN A 116 5.56 15.77 39.00
C GLN A 116 6.67 15.93 37.95
N GLY A 117 7.82 15.29 38.16
CA GLY A 117 8.86 15.04 37.17
C GLY A 117 8.77 13.66 36.50
N ALA A 118 7.77 12.84 36.84
CA ALA A 118 7.69 11.45 36.39
C ALA A 118 7.39 11.41 34.91
N ASP A 119 8.37 10.91 34.16
CA ASP A 119 8.27 10.34 32.83
C ASP A 119 7.10 10.88 32.01
N GLN A 120 7.31 12.05 31.41
CA GLN A 120 6.33 12.60 30.49
C GLN A 120 6.31 11.73 29.23
N TYR A 121 5.31 10.86 29.14
CA TYR A 121 5.09 10.04 27.95
C TYR A 121 4.40 10.86 26.87
N CYS A 122 4.77 10.63 25.62
CA CYS A 122 4.07 11.19 24.49
C CYS A 122 2.62 10.69 24.46
N SER A 123 1.64 11.58 24.32
CA SER A 123 0.22 11.22 24.26
C SER A 123 -0.12 10.32 23.06
N THR A 124 0.67 10.37 21.99
CA THR A 124 0.42 9.62 20.75
C THR A 124 1.11 8.25 20.75
N CYS A 125 2.43 8.19 20.91
CA CYS A 125 3.17 6.92 20.83
C CYS A 125 3.47 6.27 22.19
N ARG A 126 3.16 6.96 23.30
CA ARG A 126 3.53 6.60 24.68
C ARG A 126 5.02 6.34 24.90
N ALA A 127 5.88 6.80 23.99
CA ALA A 127 7.32 6.77 24.20
C ALA A 127 7.70 7.81 25.26
N HIS A 128 8.73 7.49 26.03
CA HIS A 128 9.33 8.41 26.99
C HIS A 128 9.84 9.66 26.28
N VAL A 129 9.48 10.84 26.79
CA VAL A 129 9.93 12.13 26.27
C VAL A 129 10.84 12.76 27.31
N ASP A 130 12.08 13.04 26.90
CA ASP A 130 13.02 13.81 27.72
C ASP A 130 12.37 15.15 28.12
N PRO A 131 12.44 15.54 29.41
CA PRO A 131 11.81 16.77 29.89
C PRO A 131 12.44 18.04 29.30
N ALA A 132 13.60 17.93 28.65
CA ALA A 132 14.30 19.04 28.01
C ALA A 132 13.43 19.76 26.95
N PRO A 133 13.32 21.10 26.99
CA PRO A 133 12.42 21.86 26.12
C PRO A 133 12.72 21.73 24.61
N GLU A 134 13.94 21.38 24.24
CA GLU A 134 14.35 21.25 22.83
C GLU A 134 13.83 19.97 22.16
N LYS A 135 13.48 18.95 22.95
CA LYS A 135 13.03 17.65 22.44
C LYS A 135 11.51 17.47 22.49
N ARG A 136 10.81 18.44 23.09
CA ARG A 136 9.35 18.43 23.29
C ARG A 136 8.67 19.47 22.42
N VAL A 137 7.48 19.15 21.91
CA VAL A 137 6.65 20.09 21.15
C VAL A 137 5.33 20.27 21.89
N PHE A 138 5.00 21.53 22.22
CA PHE A 138 3.70 21.88 22.77
C PHE A 138 2.75 22.26 21.65
N LYS A 139 1.59 21.61 21.62
CA LYS A 139 0.49 22.11 20.82
C LYS A 139 -0.14 23.28 21.57
N LYS A 140 -0.15 24.47 20.96
CA LYS A 140 -0.70 25.70 21.56
C LYS A 140 -2.14 25.43 22.03
N GLY A 141 -2.38 25.56 23.33
CA GLY A 141 -3.71 25.36 23.95
C GLY A 141 -4.05 23.92 24.39
N HIS A 142 -3.15 22.94 24.26
CA HIS A 142 -3.36 21.60 24.81
C HIS A 142 -2.30 21.24 25.84
N HIS A 143 -2.73 20.72 26.99
CA HIS A 143 -1.86 20.17 28.04
C HIS A 143 -1.26 18.79 27.69
N GLN A 144 -1.40 18.35 26.44
CA GLN A 144 -0.92 17.04 26.00
C GLN A 144 0.47 17.14 25.38
N TRP A 145 1.38 16.29 25.87
CA TRP A 145 2.76 16.22 25.43
C TRP A 145 2.89 15.40 24.15
N GLN A 146 3.53 15.96 23.11
CA GLN A 146 3.87 15.22 21.89
C GLN A 146 5.39 15.20 21.69
N CYS A 147 5.95 14.01 21.42
CA CYS A 147 7.36 13.91 21.08
C CYS A 147 7.61 14.48 19.68
N ARG A 148 8.84 14.98 19.46
CA ARG A 148 9.24 15.57 18.17
C ARG A 148 9.04 14.61 16.99
N THR A 149 9.27 13.32 17.19
CA THR A 149 9.06 12.29 16.15
C THR A 149 7.60 12.19 15.75
N CYS A 150 6.67 12.07 16.70
CA CYS A 150 5.24 12.03 16.40
C CYS A 150 4.79 13.34 15.74
N HIS A 151 5.25 14.48 16.26
CA HIS A 151 4.94 15.77 15.65
C HIS A 151 5.40 15.87 14.19
N ASN A 152 6.60 15.37 13.87
CA ASN A 152 7.13 15.34 12.50
C ASN A 152 6.31 14.40 11.60
N VAL A 153 5.95 13.20 12.08
CA VAL A 153 5.07 12.27 11.34
C VAL A 153 3.73 12.94 11.05
N THR A 154 3.09 13.51 12.07
CA THR A 154 1.81 14.21 11.94
C THR A 154 1.91 15.34 10.91
N THR A 155 2.92 16.20 11.01
CA THR A 155 3.12 17.31 10.08
C THR A 155 3.37 16.82 8.65
N LEU A 156 4.15 15.75 8.46
CA LEU A 156 4.38 15.14 7.15
C LEU A 156 3.10 14.57 6.55
N LEU A 157 2.29 13.87 7.35
CA LEU A 157 1.00 13.33 6.92
C LEU A 157 0.06 14.45 6.47
N TYR A 158 -0.18 15.47 7.30
CA TYR A 158 -1.06 16.60 6.93
C TYR A 158 -0.55 17.41 5.73
N LYS A 159 0.78 17.47 5.53
CA LYS A 159 1.37 18.21 4.38
C LYS A 159 1.25 17.45 3.06
N ARG A 160 1.22 16.11 3.09
CA ARG A 160 1.30 15.26 1.88
C ARG A 160 0.08 14.39 1.63
N MET A 161 -0.84 14.31 2.59
CA MET A 161 -2.00 13.43 2.54
C MET A 161 -3.20 14.12 3.17
N ASP A 162 -4.36 13.94 2.54
CA ASP A 162 -5.62 14.48 3.05
C ASP A 162 -6.19 13.59 4.15
N MET A 163 -5.65 13.75 5.37
CA MET A 163 -6.06 12.98 6.55
C MET A 163 -7.53 13.16 6.93
N LYS A 164 -8.21 14.21 6.44
CA LYS A 164 -9.64 14.43 6.74
C LYS A 164 -10.54 13.49 5.94
N ASN A 165 -10.14 13.20 4.70
CA ASN A 165 -10.88 12.38 3.75
C ASN A 165 -10.40 10.92 3.71
N LEU A 166 -9.39 10.57 4.53
CA LEU A 166 -8.92 9.20 4.63
C LEU A 166 -9.89 8.35 5.48
N GLN A 167 -10.73 7.57 4.80
CA GLN A 167 -11.68 6.65 5.43
C GLN A 167 -10.93 5.49 6.12
N GLY A 168 -11.37 5.10 7.32
CA GLY A 168 -10.72 4.09 8.16
C GLY A 168 -9.71 4.64 9.19
N TRP A 169 -9.13 5.82 8.96
CA TRP A 169 -8.17 6.41 9.93
C TRP A 169 -8.82 6.78 11.27
N LYS A 170 -10.06 7.29 11.23
CA LYS A 170 -10.82 7.65 12.44
C LYS A 170 -11.30 6.43 13.22
N ASP A 171 -11.36 5.28 12.55
CA ASP A 171 -11.87 4.03 13.11
C ASP A 171 -10.76 3.22 13.81
N LEU A 172 -9.50 3.68 13.71
CA LEU A 172 -8.38 3.06 14.40
C LEU A 172 -8.49 3.26 15.92
N SER A 173 -8.34 2.17 16.65
CA SER A 173 -8.21 2.20 18.11
C SER A 173 -6.96 2.99 18.55
N GLU A 174 -6.98 3.53 19.76
CA GLU A 174 -5.82 4.27 20.32
C GLU A 174 -4.54 3.42 20.29
N ALA A 175 -4.65 2.11 20.55
CA ALA A 175 -3.53 1.19 20.49
C ALA A 175 -2.97 1.01 19.07
N GLN A 176 -3.82 0.97 18.04
CA GLN A 176 -3.39 0.91 16.64
C GLN A 176 -2.73 2.21 16.20
N VAL A 177 -3.30 3.36 16.57
CA VAL A 177 -2.69 4.67 16.30
C VAL A 177 -1.32 4.74 16.99
N GLN A 178 -1.21 4.29 18.23
CA GLN A 178 0.05 4.24 18.96
C GLN A 178 1.10 3.39 18.23
N ARG A 179 0.75 2.17 17.80
CA ARG A 179 1.64 1.28 17.04
C ARG A 179 2.10 1.92 15.73
N PHE A 180 1.17 2.50 14.96
CA PHE A 180 1.49 3.23 13.74
C PHE A 180 2.55 4.32 13.97
N TYR A 181 2.38 5.15 15.00
CA TYR A 181 3.33 6.23 15.28
C TYR A 181 4.69 5.71 15.77
N GLN A 182 4.73 4.58 16.48
CA GLN A 182 5.98 3.93 16.84
C GLN A 182 6.73 3.40 15.62
N GLU A 183 6.05 2.75 14.68
CA GLU A 183 6.65 2.23 13.44
C GLU A 183 7.07 3.34 12.47
N ALA A 184 6.22 4.34 12.27
CA ALA A 184 6.55 5.53 11.50
C ALA A 184 7.74 6.29 12.13
N GLY A 185 7.83 6.32 13.45
CA GLY A 185 8.95 6.90 14.18
C GLY A 185 10.27 6.14 13.95
N LYS A 186 10.25 4.81 13.96
CA LYS A 186 11.40 3.98 13.56
C LYS A 186 11.83 4.28 12.12
N CYS A 187 10.88 4.45 11.21
CA CYS A 187 11.17 4.81 9.81
C CYS A 187 11.87 6.18 9.67
N LEU A 188 11.54 7.15 10.54
CA LEU A 188 12.21 8.46 10.57
C LEU A 188 13.62 8.38 11.16
N ALA A 189 13.82 7.57 12.20
CA ALA A 189 15.11 7.43 12.88
C ALA A 189 16.22 6.91 11.95
N LEU A 190 15.88 6.14 10.92
CA LEU A 190 16.82 5.65 9.91
C LEU A 190 17.40 6.73 8.98
N GLY A 191 17.03 8.01 9.16
CA GLY A 191 17.71 9.16 8.54
C GLY A 191 17.59 9.28 7.02
N GLN A 192 16.75 8.47 6.37
CA GLN A 192 16.58 8.53 4.91
C GLN A 192 15.72 9.74 4.50
N ARG A 193 16.24 10.57 3.57
CA ARG A 193 15.55 11.75 3.02
C ARG A 193 14.16 11.45 2.41
N SER A 194 13.86 10.19 2.10
CA SER A 194 12.59 9.73 1.50
C SER A 194 11.77 8.83 2.43
N CYS A 195 11.78 9.09 3.75
CA CYS A 195 11.01 8.32 4.74
C CYS A 195 9.48 8.32 4.51
N PHE A 196 8.93 9.29 3.76
CA PHE A 196 7.48 9.38 3.56
C PHE A 196 6.87 8.13 2.92
N GLY A 197 7.53 7.52 1.94
CA GLY A 197 7.01 6.29 1.31
C GLY A 197 6.90 5.13 2.31
N LYS A 198 7.80 5.05 3.29
CA LYS A 198 7.74 4.04 4.36
C LYS A 198 6.65 4.36 5.38
N ILE A 199 6.53 5.62 5.77
CA ILE A 199 5.44 6.08 6.66
C ILE A 199 4.07 5.79 6.01
N GLN A 200 3.95 6.02 4.71
CA GLN A 200 2.77 5.68 3.94
C GLN A 200 2.51 4.17 3.91
N GLY A 201 3.55 3.35 3.78
CA GLY A 201 3.44 1.89 3.93
C GLY A 201 2.86 1.49 5.29
N CYS A 202 3.46 1.96 6.39
CA CYS A 202 2.96 1.69 7.74
C CYS A 202 1.50 2.11 7.94
N LEU A 203 1.08 3.21 7.30
CA LEU A 203 -0.30 3.69 7.34
C LEU A 203 -1.25 2.74 6.60
N ILE A 204 -0.86 2.29 5.40
CA ILE A 204 -1.62 1.29 4.63
C ILE A 204 -1.78 0.02 5.47
N ASP A 205 -0.69 -0.50 6.03
CA ASP A 205 -0.72 -1.72 6.85
C ASP A 205 -1.65 -1.57 8.05
N SER A 206 -1.60 -0.43 8.75
CA SER A 206 -2.46 -0.17 9.91
C SER A 206 -3.95 -0.07 9.53
N VAL A 207 -4.27 0.61 8.44
CA VAL A 207 -5.66 0.75 7.94
C VAL A 207 -6.17 -0.60 7.44
N THR A 208 -5.35 -1.36 6.71
CA THR A 208 -5.68 -2.71 6.23
C THR A 208 -5.96 -3.66 7.40
N GLN A 209 -5.11 -3.68 8.43
CA GLN A 209 -5.34 -4.50 9.63
C GLN A 209 -6.65 -4.15 10.33
N SER A 210 -6.98 -2.87 10.41
CA SER A 210 -8.25 -2.42 10.99
C SER A 210 -9.45 -2.81 10.15
N GLU A 211 -9.33 -2.74 8.82
CA GLU A 211 -10.39 -3.10 7.89
C GLU A 211 -10.63 -4.62 7.90
N VAL A 212 -9.57 -5.43 7.92
CA VAL A 212 -9.63 -6.88 8.12
C VAL A 212 -10.38 -7.22 9.40
N HIS A 213 -10.00 -6.60 10.53
CA HIS A 213 -10.67 -6.83 11.80
C HIS A 213 -12.16 -6.39 11.77
N ARG A 214 -12.48 -5.31 11.05
CA ARG A 214 -13.88 -4.89 10.86
C ARG A 214 -14.66 -5.92 10.03
N GLN A 215 -14.06 -6.49 8.99
CA GLN A 215 -14.72 -7.52 8.18
C GLN A 215 -14.88 -8.83 8.95
N GLU A 216 -13.93 -9.19 9.81
CA GLU A 216 -14.06 -10.30 10.76
C GLU A 216 -15.27 -10.13 11.69
N THR A 217 -15.59 -8.90 12.10
CA THR A 217 -16.79 -8.66 12.93
C THR A 217 -18.10 -8.73 12.12
N ASN A 218 -18.02 -8.71 10.79
CA ASN A 218 -19.19 -8.73 9.90
C ASN A 218 -19.31 -10.07 9.17
N VAL A 219 -19.23 -11.19 9.93
CA VAL A 219 -19.42 -12.53 9.37
C VAL A 219 -20.89 -12.72 9.04
N LYS A 220 -21.24 -12.49 7.77
CA LYS A 220 -22.55 -12.85 7.26
C LYS A 220 -22.45 -14.24 6.64
N GLY A 221 -22.91 -15.25 7.37
CA GLY A 221 -23.16 -16.57 6.78
C GLY A 221 -24.34 -16.54 5.80
N GLU A 222 -24.30 -17.39 4.78
CA GLU A 222 -25.47 -17.68 3.94
C GLU A 222 -26.32 -18.79 4.59
N PHE A 223 -27.64 -18.73 4.39
CA PHE A 223 -28.53 -19.81 4.83
C PHE A 223 -28.54 -20.91 3.76
N LEU A 224 -27.95 -22.07 4.07
CA LEU A 224 -27.88 -23.22 3.17
C LEU A 224 -28.44 -24.47 3.87
N PRO A 225 -29.02 -25.44 3.12
CA PRO A 225 -29.48 -26.69 3.70
C PRO A 225 -28.31 -27.57 4.16
N LEU A 226 -28.56 -28.49 5.10
CA LEU A 226 -27.53 -29.37 5.68
C LEU A 226 -26.77 -30.18 4.63
N SER A 227 -27.45 -30.61 3.55
CA SER A 227 -26.83 -31.34 2.46
C SER A 227 -25.71 -30.56 1.78
N VAL A 228 -25.88 -29.24 1.60
CA VAL A 228 -24.86 -28.38 0.99
C VAL A 228 -23.67 -28.18 1.94
N TRP A 229 -23.92 -28.09 3.24
CA TRP A 229 -22.85 -28.02 4.24
C TRP A 229 -22.06 -29.33 4.35
N ALA A 230 -22.73 -30.48 4.23
CA ALA A 230 -22.09 -31.79 4.17
C ALA A 230 -21.16 -31.90 2.95
N SER A 231 -21.62 -31.48 1.77
CA SER A 231 -20.79 -31.47 0.54
C SER A 231 -19.58 -30.55 0.65
N LYS A 232 -19.68 -29.47 1.44
CA LYS A 232 -18.56 -28.57 1.74
C LYS A 232 -17.62 -29.10 2.84
N GLY A 233 -17.90 -30.28 3.41
CA GLY A 233 -17.07 -30.92 4.44
C GLY A 233 -17.29 -30.42 5.86
N TYR A 234 -18.39 -29.72 6.14
CA TYR A 234 -18.71 -29.27 7.49
C TYR A 234 -19.51 -30.32 8.26
N ASN A 235 -19.32 -30.39 9.58
CA ASN A 235 -20.05 -31.32 10.45
C ASN A 235 -21.52 -30.87 10.62
N THR A 236 -22.44 -31.61 10.01
CA THR A 236 -23.88 -31.31 9.99
C THR A 236 -24.53 -31.36 11.36
N GLU A 237 -24.10 -32.27 12.24
CA GLU A 237 -24.69 -32.42 13.59
C GLU A 237 -24.36 -31.20 14.47
N ALA A 238 -23.13 -30.71 14.37
CA ALA A 238 -22.70 -29.51 15.08
C ALA A 238 -23.42 -28.25 14.57
N ILE A 239 -23.66 -28.18 13.25
CA ILE A 239 -24.42 -27.07 12.63
C ILE A 239 -25.87 -27.11 13.10
N GLU A 240 -26.53 -28.27 13.06
CA GLU A 240 -27.93 -28.39 13.48
C GLU A 240 -28.14 -28.01 14.95
N ALA A 241 -27.17 -28.31 15.83
CA ALA A 241 -27.23 -28.00 17.24
C ALA A 241 -26.97 -26.51 17.59
N LYS A 242 -26.09 -25.82 16.85
CA LYS A 242 -25.58 -24.47 17.24
C LYS A 242 -25.95 -23.35 16.27
N ALA A 243 -26.23 -23.64 15.00
CA ALA A 243 -26.43 -22.62 13.99
C ALA A 243 -27.83 -22.00 14.05
N GLU A 244 -27.92 -20.75 13.58
CA GLU A 244 -29.19 -20.08 13.36
C GLU A 244 -29.96 -20.81 12.23
N LYS A 245 -31.18 -21.26 12.51
CA LYS A 245 -32.04 -21.98 11.55
C LYS A 245 -33.22 -21.11 11.10
N ARG A 246 -33.54 -21.17 9.82
CA ARG A 246 -34.69 -20.48 9.21
C ARG A 246 -35.45 -21.46 8.33
N LYS A 247 -36.78 -21.34 8.27
CA LYS A 247 -37.61 -22.13 7.35
C LYS A 247 -37.68 -21.39 6.01
N SER A 248 -37.18 -22.02 4.96
CA SER A 248 -37.30 -21.61 3.56
C SER A 248 -38.48 -22.35 2.93
N ASP A 249 -39.18 -21.68 2.02
CA ASP A 249 -40.34 -22.24 1.32
C ASP A 249 -39.95 -23.40 0.40
N MET A 250 -38.79 -23.30 -0.25
CA MET A 250 -38.33 -24.29 -1.23
C MET A 250 -37.52 -25.45 -0.64
N PHE A 251 -36.73 -25.20 0.40
CA PHE A 251 -35.72 -26.16 0.89
C PHE A 251 -35.98 -26.66 2.31
N GLY A 252 -37.11 -26.29 2.91
CA GLY A 252 -37.41 -26.62 4.31
C GLY A 252 -36.48 -25.87 5.27
N TRP A 253 -35.83 -26.57 6.20
CA TRP A 253 -34.94 -25.95 7.18
C TRP A 253 -33.56 -25.66 6.60
N VAL A 254 -33.16 -24.39 6.63
CA VAL A 254 -31.83 -23.91 6.21
C VAL A 254 -31.07 -23.35 7.40
N TYR A 255 -29.75 -23.52 7.40
CA TYR A 255 -28.86 -23.21 8.50
C TYR A 255 -27.80 -22.20 8.08
N ARG A 256 -27.56 -21.22 8.93
CA ARG A 256 -26.54 -20.20 8.71
C ARG A 256 -25.27 -20.52 9.46
N VAL A 257 -24.22 -20.87 8.73
CA VAL A 257 -22.89 -21.05 9.30
C VAL A 257 -22.09 -19.77 9.08
N ASN A 258 -21.58 -19.21 10.17
CA ASN A 258 -20.70 -18.05 10.12
C ASN A 258 -19.32 -18.47 9.56
N VAL A 259 -19.20 -18.48 8.24
CA VAL A 259 -17.94 -18.73 7.55
C VAL A 259 -17.20 -17.40 7.41
N LEU A 260 -16.04 -17.29 8.06
CA LEU A 260 -15.11 -16.17 7.88
C LEU A 260 -14.46 -16.30 6.49
N SER A 261 -15.07 -15.71 5.45
CA SER A 261 -14.41 -15.52 4.17
C SER A 261 -13.78 -14.13 4.11
N ILE A 262 -12.49 -14.06 4.42
CA ILE A 262 -11.73 -12.81 4.33
C ILE A 262 -10.91 -12.86 3.05
N ASN A 263 -11.26 -12.03 2.07
CA ASN A 263 -10.46 -11.86 0.87
C ASN A 263 -9.38 -10.80 1.10
N TYR A 264 -8.30 -11.18 1.79
CA TYR A 264 -7.21 -10.29 2.19
C TYR A 264 -6.64 -9.47 1.02
N SER A 265 -6.46 -10.08 -0.15
CA SER A 265 -5.91 -9.41 -1.33
C SER A 265 -6.78 -8.25 -1.83
N HIS A 266 -8.11 -8.41 -1.79
CA HIS A 266 -9.02 -7.36 -2.22
C HIS A 266 -9.02 -6.19 -1.23
N ILE A 267 -9.04 -6.50 0.07
CA ILE A 267 -9.04 -5.49 1.14
C ILE A 267 -7.75 -4.67 1.10
N GLU A 268 -6.60 -5.32 0.97
CA GLU A 268 -5.30 -4.67 0.92
C GLU A 268 -5.19 -3.71 -0.28
N GLU A 269 -5.60 -4.15 -1.47
CA GLU A 269 -5.56 -3.32 -2.68
C GLU A 269 -6.53 -2.14 -2.58
N GLU A 270 -7.73 -2.35 -2.02
CA GLU A 270 -8.68 -1.26 -1.79
C GLU A 270 -8.14 -0.23 -0.79
N CYS A 271 -7.60 -0.66 0.36
CA CYS A 271 -6.96 0.21 1.34
C CYS A 271 -5.78 0.98 0.73
N ARG A 272 -4.96 0.30 -0.07
CA ARG A 272 -3.84 0.90 -0.80
C ARG A 272 -4.32 1.97 -1.78
N GLN A 273 -5.38 1.70 -2.54
CA GLN A 273 -5.98 2.66 -3.47
C GLN A 273 -6.55 3.88 -2.73
N ARG A 274 -7.25 3.68 -1.60
CA ARG A 274 -7.76 4.78 -0.76
C ARG A 274 -6.63 5.70 -0.29
N VAL A 275 -5.54 5.13 0.25
CA VAL A 275 -4.38 5.91 0.69
C VAL A 275 -3.71 6.63 -0.49
N LEU A 276 -3.55 5.98 -1.64
CA LEU A 276 -2.98 6.60 -2.85
C LEU A 276 -3.84 7.76 -3.36
N GLN A 277 -5.16 7.62 -3.39
CA GLN A 277 -6.07 8.71 -3.76
C GLN A 277 -5.95 9.90 -2.79
N ALA A 278 -5.81 9.64 -1.48
CA ALA A 278 -5.61 10.67 -0.47
C ALA A 278 -4.28 11.43 -0.64
N THR A 279 -3.22 10.77 -1.13
CA THR A 279 -1.95 11.45 -1.45
C THR A 279 -2.03 12.33 -2.70
N ARG A 280 -2.75 11.89 -3.74
CA ARG A 280 -2.86 12.63 -5.01
C ARG A 280 -3.63 13.94 -4.85
N LYS A 281 -4.69 13.96 -4.03
CA LYS A 281 -5.56 15.14 -3.85
C LYS A 281 -4.83 16.35 -3.29
N VAL A 282 -3.83 16.16 -2.43
CA VAL A 282 -3.06 17.27 -1.83
C VAL A 282 -2.13 17.94 -2.84
N GLY A 283 -1.60 17.19 -3.81
CA GLY A 283 -0.73 17.73 -4.85
C GLY A 283 -1.45 18.56 -5.93
N GLN A 284 -2.76 18.34 -6.11
CA GLN A 284 -3.54 19.00 -7.16
C GLN A 284 -4.26 20.27 -6.68
N SER A 285 -4.34 20.49 -5.37
CA SER A 285 -4.99 21.68 -4.83
C SER A 285 -4.08 22.90 -4.93
N LYS A 286 -4.35 23.70 -5.97
CA LYS A 286 -3.89 25.07 -6.30
C LYS A 286 -2.95 25.16 -7.51
N PRO A 287 -3.49 25.21 -8.74
CA PRO A 287 -2.88 26.11 -9.71
C PRO A 287 -2.88 27.51 -9.09
N ALA A 288 -1.68 28.09 -8.92
CA ALA A 288 -1.53 29.45 -8.45
C ALA A 288 -2.47 30.35 -9.25
N GLY A 289 -3.55 30.80 -8.61
CA GLY A 289 -4.39 31.84 -9.15
C GLY A 289 -3.46 33.00 -9.49
N LYS A 290 -3.26 33.24 -10.78
CA LYS A 290 -2.60 34.43 -11.30
C LYS A 290 -3.31 35.62 -10.65
N ALA A 291 -2.71 36.17 -9.60
CA ALA A 291 -3.04 37.48 -9.09
C ALA A 291 -2.77 38.45 -10.25
N LYS A 292 -3.84 38.76 -10.98
CA LYS A 292 -3.85 39.78 -12.03
C LYS A 292 -3.72 41.11 -11.30
N GLY A 293 -2.47 41.52 -11.04
CA GLY A 293 -2.14 42.82 -10.49
C GLY A 293 -2.75 43.91 -11.36
N LYS A 294 -3.73 44.62 -10.80
CA LYS A 294 -4.17 45.93 -11.29
C LYS A 294 -3.52 46.94 -10.35
N GLY A 295 -2.56 47.69 -10.88
CA GLY A 295 -1.76 48.63 -10.12
C GLY A 295 -2.59 49.76 -9.52
N LYS A 296 -2.08 50.30 -8.41
CA LYS A 296 -2.30 51.70 -8.05
C LYS A 296 -1.08 52.19 -7.26
N ASN A 297 -0.40 53.15 -7.87
CA ASN A 297 0.65 53.97 -7.27
C ASN A 297 0.12 54.68 -6.02
N ILE A 298 0.90 54.69 -4.94
CA ILE A 298 1.08 55.87 -4.09
C ILE A 298 2.56 55.87 -3.66
N ALA A 299 3.21 56.99 -3.95
CA ALA A 299 4.58 57.32 -3.58
C ALA A 299 4.67 57.91 -2.17
N ASP A 300 5.91 58.07 -1.73
CA ASP A 300 6.42 58.98 -0.68
C ASP A 300 6.46 58.46 0.76
N GLY A 301 7.69 58.45 1.32
CA GLY A 301 7.88 58.40 2.78
C GLY A 301 9.20 57.83 3.29
N ALA A 302 10.29 58.57 3.09
CA ALA A 302 11.66 58.43 3.58
C ALA A 302 11.97 57.73 4.95
N ALA A 303 13.08 56.96 4.91
CA ALA A 303 14.25 56.95 5.80
C ALA A 303 14.15 56.59 7.30
N ALA A 304 14.82 55.49 7.69
CA ALA A 304 15.82 55.49 8.77
C ALA A 304 16.74 54.26 8.67
N ALA A 305 18.05 54.53 8.81
CA ALA A 305 19.17 53.61 8.65
C ALA A 305 19.35 52.64 9.83
N GLY A 306 20.00 51.50 9.55
CA GLY A 306 20.52 50.59 10.57
C GLY A 306 21.31 49.44 9.94
N ASN A 307 22.63 49.61 9.88
CA ASN A 307 23.63 48.62 9.46
C ASN A 307 23.58 47.34 10.33
N GLY A 308 23.83 46.19 9.71
CA GLY A 308 24.04 44.91 10.40
C GLY A 308 24.54 43.84 9.43
N GLU A 309 25.83 43.53 9.54
CA GLU A 309 26.69 42.78 8.64
C GLU A 309 26.27 41.34 8.28
N GLN A 310 26.64 41.01 7.05
CA GLN A 310 26.71 39.71 6.39
C GLN A 310 27.30 38.56 7.24
N SER A 311 26.59 37.43 7.26
CA SER A 311 27.21 36.14 6.92
C SER A 311 26.20 35.31 6.12
N GLY A 312 26.44 35.28 4.80
CA GLY A 312 25.64 34.57 3.83
C GLY A 312 26.09 33.13 3.69
N ALA A 313 25.12 32.22 3.79
CA ALA A 313 25.18 30.91 3.16
C ALA A 313 23.74 30.48 2.84
N THR A 314 23.23 30.97 1.72
CA THR A 314 22.02 30.47 1.06
C THR A 314 22.39 29.22 0.24
N PRO A 315 21.85 28.01 0.55
CA PRO A 315 21.86 26.92 -0.40
C PRO A 315 20.57 27.01 -1.23
N GLN A 316 20.58 27.89 -2.23
CA GLN A 316 19.49 28.05 -3.20
C GLN A 316 20.05 27.79 -4.61
N ALA A 317 20.64 26.61 -4.81
CA ALA A 317 21.07 26.11 -6.11
C ALA A 317 21.37 24.59 -6.01
N LEU A 318 20.35 23.77 -5.75
CA LEU A 318 20.47 22.31 -5.86
C LEU A 318 19.11 21.60 -6.02
N GLU A 319 18.12 22.28 -6.61
CA GLU A 319 16.84 21.67 -7.01
C GLU A 319 16.87 21.05 -8.42
N ASP A 320 17.99 21.13 -9.15
CA ASP A 320 18.09 20.67 -10.55
C ASP A 320 18.53 19.21 -10.77
N VAL A 321 18.64 18.37 -9.72
CA VAL A 321 19.03 16.96 -9.87
C VAL A 321 17.85 15.98 -9.71
N MET A 322 16.64 16.46 -9.35
CA MET A 322 15.50 15.57 -9.04
C MET A 322 14.51 15.34 -10.22
N MET A 323 14.90 15.65 -11.46
CA MET A 323 14.06 15.49 -12.67
C MET A 323 14.35 14.21 -13.50
N ILE A 324 15.27 13.32 -13.11
CA ILE A 324 15.70 12.22 -14.01
C ILE A 324 14.85 10.93 -13.91
N ASP A 325 14.05 10.72 -12.87
CA ASP A 325 13.27 9.48 -12.71
C ASP A 325 11.84 9.54 -13.32
N SER A 326 11.40 10.70 -13.83
CA SER A 326 10.04 10.91 -14.38
C SER A 326 9.89 10.60 -15.89
N ASP A 327 11.00 10.41 -16.60
CA ASP A 327 10.98 10.29 -18.07
C ASP A 327 10.79 8.85 -18.58
N TRP A 328 10.91 7.83 -17.72
CA TRP A 328 10.73 6.43 -18.17
C TRP A 328 9.27 5.95 -18.14
N ASP A 329 8.50 6.35 -17.13
CA ASP A 329 7.05 6.03 -17.08
C ASP A 329 6.23 6.92 -18.05
N SER A 330 6.78 8.05 -18.51
CA SER A 330 6.10 9.00 -19.40
C SER A 330 6.15 8.65 -20.89
N ILE A 331 6.92 7.63 -21.32
CA ILE A 331 6.89 7.14 -22.71
C ILE A 331 5.65 6.25 -22.99
N SER A 332 4.88 5.87 -21.96
CA SER A 332 3.86 4.82 -22.08
C SER A 332 2.40 5.28 -22.16
N SER A 333 2.13 6.49 -22.67
CA SER A 333 0.75 6.95 -22.93
C SER A 333 0.59 7.58 -24.32
N SER A 334 0.89 6.83 -25.38
CA SER A 334 0.34 7.13 -26.71
C SER A 334 -0.99 6.40 -26.84
N GLY A 335 -2.09 7.17 -26.76
CA GLY A 335 -3.45 6.67 -26.78
C GLY A 335 -3.76 5.79 -27.99
N GLU A 336 -4.37 4.65 -27.71
CA GLU A 336 -5.08 3.84 -28.68
C GLU A 336 -6.35 4.61 -29.08
N GLN A 337 -6.37 5.18 -30.30
CA GLN A 337 -7.63 5.59 -30.90
C GLN A 337 -8.26 4.36 -31.60
N PRO A 338 -9.57 4.12 -31.41
CA PRO A 338 -10.26 3.05 -32.13
C PRO A 338 -10.30 3.38 -33.62
N ALA A 339 -9.73 2.47 -34.43
CA ALA A 339 -9.75 2.56 -35.88
C ALA A 339 -11.20 2.57 -36.38
N ARG A 340 -11.57 3.63 -37.11
CA ARG A 340 -12.83 3.69 -37.86
C ARG A 340 -12.80 2.64 -38.97
N ARG A 341 -13.76 1.71 -38.94
CA ARG A 341 -14.03 0.75 -40.02
C ARG A 341 -14.52 1.51 -41.26
N GLY A 342 -13.66 1.66 -42.26
CA GLY A 342 -14.03 2.04 -43.62
C GLY A 342 -14.01 0.80 -44.52
N GLY A 343 -15.16 0.47 -45.10
CA GLY A 343 -15.34 -0.71 -45.94
C GLY A 343 -14.86 -0.52 -47.39
N GLY A 344 -14.60 -1.65 -48.03
CA GLY A 344 -14.79 -1.86 -49.47
C GLY A 344 -13.62 -1.49 -50.40
N SER A 345 -12.88 -2.51 -50.85
CA SER A 345 -12.65 -2.78 -52.28
C SER A 345 -11.79 -4.04 -52.48
N LYS A 346 -12.33 -5.00 -53.25
CA LYS A 346 -11.65 -6.23 -53.69
C LYS A 346 -10.63 -5.87 -54.78
N ALA A 347 -9.34 -6.14 -54.54
CA ALA A 347 -8.30 -6.10 -55.56
C ALA A 347 -7.52 -7.43 -55.60
N LYS A 348 -7.17 -7.86 -56.82
CA LYS A 348 -6.61 -9.16 -57.21
C LYS A 348 -5.16 -9.36 -56.71
N PRO A 349 -4.70 -10.62 -56.51
CA PRO A 349 -3.35 -10.89 -56.03
C PRO A 349 -2.35 -10.85 -57.20
N SER A 350 -1.35 -9.97 -57.11
CA SER A 350 -0.14 -10.03 -57.93
C SER A 350 0.97 -10.75 -57.15
N LYS A 351 1.65 -11.63 -57.88
CA LYS A 351 2.63 -12.62 -57.41
C LYS A 351 4.00 -11.94 -57.44
N SER A 352 4.60 -11.62 -56.28
CA SER A 352 5.97 -11.09 -56.22
C SER A 352 6.79 -11.71 -55.09
N LYS A 353 8.10 -11.74 -55.36
CA LYS A 353 9.21 -12.47 -54.72
C LYS A 353 9.23 -12.45 -53.18
N ALA A 354 9.57 -13.62 -52.63
CA ALA A 354 9.72 -13.90 -51.20
C ALA A 354 10.75 -12.98 -50.51
N ALA A 355 10.24 -11.95 -49.84
CA ALA A 355 10.96 -11.23 -48.80
C ALA A 355 10.85 -12.01 -47.48
N LYS A 356 11.97 -12.16 -46.76
CA LYS A 356 12.03 -12.85 -45.46
C LYS A 356 10.94 -12.31 -44.52
N PRO A 357 10.09 -13.16 -43.91
CA PRO A 357 9.00 -12.71 -43.06
C PRO A 357 9.57 -12.00 -41.84
N LYS A 358 9.37 -10.68 -41.75
CA LYS A 358 9.56 -9.94 -40.49
C LYS A 358 8.47 -10.43 -39.54
N VAL A 359 8.86 -11.20 -38.53
CA VAL A 359 7.97 -11.63 -37.45
C VAL A 359 7.44 -10.37 -36.78
N LYS A 360 6.16 -10.05 -37.02
CA LYS A 360 5.45 -9.01 -36.29
C LYS A 360 5.12 -9.58 -34.92
N VAL A 361 5.91 -9.21 -33.91
CA VAL A 361 5.55 -9.44 -32.51
C VAL A 361 4.24 -8.72 -32.26
N THR A 362 3.25 -9.45 -31.76
CA THR A 362 1.93 -8.90 -31.49
C THR A 362 2.01 -7.92 -30.31
N ALA A 363 1.06 -6.98 -30.24
CA ALA A 363 1.01 -6.01 -29.15
C ALA A 363 0.83 -6.70 -27.78
N GLU A 364 0.15 -7.84 -27.79
CA GLU A 364 -0.11 -8.68 -26.63
C GLU A 364 1.16 -9.37 -26.11
N GLU A 365 1.91 -10.05 -26.98
CA GLU A 365 3.23 -10.63 -26.62
C GLU A 365 4.19 -9.56 -26.09
N LYS A 366 4.16 -8.35 -26.65
CA LYS A 366 4.98 -7.23 -26.16
C LYS A 366 4.55 -6.78 -24.76
N LYS A 367 3.25 -6.78 -24.45
CA LYS A 367 2.72 -6.41 -23.12
C LYS A 367 3.03 -7.50 -22.10
N GLU A 368 2.92 -8.76 -22.48
CA GLU A 368 3.27 -9.91 -21.65
C GLU A 368 4.77 -9.94 -21.34
N ALA A 369 5.62 -9.82 -22.37
CA ALA A 369 7.08 -9.76 -22.19
C ALA A 369 7.50 -8.56 -21.31
N ARG A 370 6.78 -7.43 -21.37
CA ARG A 370 7.03 -6.30 -20.46
C ARG A 370 6.63 -6.62 -19.04
N THR A 371 5.47 -7.23 -18.84
CA THR A 371 4.94 -7.58 -17.51
C THR A 371 5.85 -8.60 -16.83
N ALA A 372 6.31 -9.61 -17.58
CA ALA A 372 7.27 -10.61 -17.08
C ALA A 372 8.65 -10.02 -16.77
N ASN A 373 9.18 -9.10 -17.60
CA ASN A 373 10.52 -8.55 -17.40
C ASN A 373 10.61 -7.44 -16.34
N ASN A 374 9.52 -6.73 -16.06
CA ASN A 374 9.52 -5.61 -15.12
C ASN A 374 9.97 -5.99 -13.68
N PRO A 375 9.53 -7.10 -13.06
CA PRO A 375 10.03 -7.49 -11.74
C PRO A 375 11.53 -7.80 -11.75
N HIS A 376 12.05 -8.43 -12.81
CA HIS A 376 13.48 -8.74 -12.93
C HIS A 376 14.32 -7.47 -13.05
N LEU A 377 13.90 -6.50 -13.87
CA LEU A 377 14.56 -5.20 -13.98
C LEU A 377 14.48 -4.42 -12.66
N GLY A 378 13.35 -4.49 -11.95
CA GLY A 378 13.19 -3.89 -10.63
C GLY A 378 14.16 -4.47 -9.59
N ASN A 379 14.28 -5.80 -9.55
CA ASN A 379 15.19 -6.49 -8.63
C ASN A 379 16.66 -6.22 -8.96
N ALA A 380 17.03 -6.23 -10.25
CA ALA A 380 18.39 -5.87 -10.68
C ALA A 380 18.78 -4.44 -10.25
N ARG A 381 17.87 -3.47 -10.40
CA ARG A 381 18.10 -2.08 -9.95
C ARG A 381 18.26 -1.99 -8.42
N LYS A 382 17.45 -2.73 -7.66
CA LYS A 382 17.56 -2.79 -6.19
C LYS A 382 18.91 -3.38 -5.78
N ALA A 383 19.32 -4.49 -6.40
CA ALA A 383 20.61 -5.12 -6.14
C ALA A 383 21.78 -4.17 -6.39
N LEU A 384 21.78 -3.44 -7.52
CA LEU A 384 22.81 -2.45 -7.83
C LEU A 384 22.89 -1.33 -6.77
N ARG A 385 21.74 -0.81 -6.31
CA ARG A 385 21.69 0.22 -5.26
C ARG A 385 22.25 -0.26 -3.92
N LEU A 386 22.12 -1.55 -3.61
CA LEU A 386 22.64 -2.12 -2.38
C LEU A 386 24.13 -2.47 -2.48
N LEU A 387 24.59 -2.91 -3.65
CA LEU A 387 25.99 -3.26 -3.89
C LEU A 387 26.92 -2.05 -3.94
N GLU A 388 26.45 -0.91 -4.46
CA GLU A 388 27.30 0.27 -4.68
C GLU A 388 27.89 0.87 -3.38
N PRO A 389 27.12 1.04 -2.28
CA PRO A 389 27.67 1.41 -0.97
C PRO A 389 28.63 0.37 -0.40
N VAL A 390 28.28 -0.92 -0.49
CA VAL A 390 29.12 -2.02 0.03
C VAL A 390 30.48 -2.03 -0.66
N ILE A 391 30.52 -1.88 -1.98
CA ILE A 391 31.77 -1.81 -2.74
C ILE A 391 32.60 -0.59 -2.32
N LYS A 392 31.95 0.54 -2.03
CA LYS A 392 32.63 1.76 -1.57
C LYS A 392 33.27 1.56 -0.19
N ASP A 393 32.57 0.90 0.72
CA ASP A 393 33.06 0.61 2.07
C ASP A 393 34.18 -0.44 2.02
N CYS A 394 34.04 -1.51 1.24
CA CYS A 394 35.08 -2.52 1.04
C CYS A 394 36.36 -1.94 0.41
N LYS A 395 36.27 -0.93 -0.46
CA LYS A 395 37.45 -0.22 -0.99
C LYS A 395 38.27 0.48 0.10
N SER A 396 37.63 0.90 1.20
CA SER A 396 38.36 1.48 2.35
C SER A 396 39.11 0.40 3.13
N ILE A 397 38.51 -0.80 3.25
CA ILE A 397 39.08 -1.97 3.93
C ILE A 397 40.28 -2.54 3.15
N LEU A 398 40.22 -2.54 1.81
CA LEU A 398 41.34 -2.97 0.95
C LEU A 398 42.63 -2.18 1.14
N LYS A 399 42.59 -1.02 1.80
CA LYS A 399 43.81 -0.26 2.15
C LYS A 399 44.57 -0.88 3.32
N CYS A 400 43.98 -1.83 4.04
CA CYS A 400 44.66 -2.55 5.12
C CYS A 400 45.65 -3.56 4.54
N THR A 401 46.89 -3.55 5.04
CA THR A 401 47.96 -4.47 4.63
C THR A 401 47.66 -5.95 4.91
N SER A 402 46.71 -6.25 5.80
CA SER A 402 46.33 -7.60 6.21
C SER A 402 45.09 -8.16 5.51
N CYS A 403 44.61 -7.52 4.43
CA CYS A 403 43.42 -8.01 3.72
C CYS A 403 43.73 -9.32 2.97
N PRO A 404 42.95 -10.41 3.19
CA PRO A 404 43.13 -11.67 2.48
C PRO A 404 42.93 -11.49 0.97
N GLU A 405 43.66 -12.26 0.16
CA GLU A 405 43.67 -12.12 -1.30
C GLU A 405 42.31 -12.50 -1.92
N ASP A 406 41.65 -13.53 -1.39
CA ASP A 406 40.31 -13.96 -1.83
C ASP A 406 39.29 -12.81 -1.77
N LEU A 407 39.33 -11.98 -0.73
CA LEU A 407 38.42 -10.84 -0.58
C LEU A 407 38.71 -9.72 -1.60
N LYS A 408 39.96 -9.60 -2.06
CA LYS A 408 40.33 -8.66 -3.13
C LYS A 408 39.76 -9.13 -4.47
N GLU A 409 39.85 -10.42 -4.76
CA GLU A 409 39.31 -11.03 -5.98
C GLU A 409 37.78 -10.89 -6.04
N GLU A 410 37.09 -11.21 -4.94
CA GLU A 410 35.63 -11.05 -4.84
C GLU A 410 35.22 -9.58 -5.01
N LEU A 411 35.94 -8.64 -4.40
CA LEU A 411 35.62 -7.22 -4.55
C LEU A 411 35.89 -6.73 -5.98
N GLN A 412 36.93 -7.23 -6.64
CA GLN A 412 37.22 -6.90 -8.03
C GLN A 412 36.12 -7.44 -8.97
N ALA A 413 35.63 -8.66 -8.72
CA ALA A 413 34.49 -9.23 -9.45
C ALA A 413 33.22 -8.40 -9.24
N ALA A 414 32.90 -8.04 -7.99
CA ALA A 414 31.76 -7.17 -7.68
C ALA A 414 31.86 -5.79 -8.35
N GLN A 415 33.05 -5.19 -8.37
CA GLN A 415 33.29 -3.93 -9.08
C GLN A 415 33.08 -4.06 -10.59
N GLN A 416 33.51 -5.16 -11.19
CA GLN A 416 33.33 -5.40 -12.61
C GLN A 416 31.84 -5.55 -12.97
N ILE A 417 31.07 -6.27 -12.14
CA ILE A 417 29.61 -6.41 -12.31
C ILE A 417 28.92 -5.03 -12.29
N VAL A 418 29.28 -4.16 -11.35
CA VAL A 418 28.70 -2.80 -11.28
C VAL A 418 29.11 -1.94 -12.49
N LYS A 419 30.36 -2.04 -12.95
CA LYS A 419 30.81 -1.36 -14.18
C LYS A 419 30.05 -1.83 -15.42
N ASP A 420 29.82 -3.12 -15.56
CA ASP A 420 29.12 -3.63 -16.73
C ASP A 420 27.63 -3.30 -16.67
N ALA A 421 27.01 -3.41 -15.50
CA ALA A 421 25.63 -2.98 -15.30
C ALA A 421 25.41 -1.48 -15.59
N THR A 422 26.36 -0.61 -15.23
CA THR A 422 26.28 0.83 -15.54
C THR A 422 26.44 1.11 -17.05
N LYS A 423 27.32 0.39 -17.75
CA LYS A 423 27.40 0.44 -19.22
C LYS A 423 26.11 -0.02 -19.90
N PHE A 424 25.50 -1.11 -19.43
CA PHE A 424 24.22 -1.56 -19.94
C PHE A 424 23.11 -0.51 -19.71
N LYS A 425 23.11 0.16 -18.56
CA LYS A 425 22.18 1.25 -18.27
C LYS A 425 22.32 2.40 -19.27
N SER A 426 23.55 2.86 -19.56
CA SER A 426 23.75 3.94 -20.53
C SER A 426 23.38 3.53 -21.96
N ALA A 427 23.71 2.31 -22.37
CA ALA A 427 23.33 1.79 -23.69
C ALA A 427 21.80 1.67 -23.84
N ALA A 428 21.11 1.22 -22.79
CA ALA A 428 19.64 1.15 -22.78
C ALA A 428 19.00 2.55 -22.87
N GLN A 429 19.57 3.55 -22.17
CA GLN A 429 19.10 4.94 -22.26
C GLN A 429 19.29 5.53 -23.66
N GLU A 430 20.43 5.25 -24.31
CA GLU A 430 20.69 5.70 -25.68
C GLU A 430 19.74 5.05 -26.69
N LEU A 431 19.54 3.73 -26.58
CA LEU A 431 18.58 3.00 -27.41
C LEU A 431 17.17 3.57 -27.26
N ALA A 432 16.78 3.94 -26.05
CA ALA A 432 15.48 4.53 -25.80
C ALA A 432 15.31 5.93 -26.41
N LYS A 433 16.35 6.77 -26.35
CA LYS A 433 16.36 8.07 -27.04
C LYS A 433 16.20 7.88 -28.55
N ASN A 434 16.89 6.90 -29.13
CA ASN A 434 16.78 6.55 -30.55
C ASN A 434 15.38 6.01 -30.93
N ILE A 435 14.74 5.25 -30.04
CA ILE A 435 13.35 4.78 -30.26
C ILE A 435 12.39 5.97 -30.19
N LYS A 436 12.55 6.88 -29.23
CA LYS A 436 11.70 8.06 -29.08
C LYS A 436 11.78 8.96 -30.32
N SER A 437 12.98 9.28 -30.80
CA SER A 437 13.18 10.11 -32.00
C SER A 437 12.59 9.47 -33.26
N LYS A 438 12.76 8.15 -33.44
CA LYS A 438 12.12 7.41 -34.55
C LYS A 438 10.59 7.40 -34.44
N THR A 439 10.03 7.28 -33.23
CA THR A 439 8.59 7.30 -33.00
C THR A 439 8.00 8.68 -33.30
N GLU A 440 8.68 9.76 -32.92
CA GLU A 440 8.30 11.14 -33.25
C GLU A 440 8.36 11.38 -34.77
N SER A 441 9.42 10.92 -35.43
CA SER A 441 9.52 10.98 -36.90
C SER A 441 8.39 10.21 -37.59
N THR A 442 8.06 9.01 -37.11
CA THR A 442 6.94 8.21 -37.63
C THR A 442 5.61 8.93 -37.44
N ARG A 443 5.36 9.48 -36.25
CA ARG A 443 4.15 10.26 -35.97
C ARG A 443 4.06 11.52 -36.85
N SER A 444 5.19 12.19 -37.11
CA SER A 444 5.23 13.34 -38.01
C SER A 444 4.90 12.95 -39.45
N MET A 445 5.38 11.79 -39.93
CA MET A 445 5.00 11.26 -41.24
C MET A 445 3.51 10.91 -41.29
N ASP A 446 2.96 10.25 -40.27
CA ASP A 446 1.53 9.92 -40.20
C ASP A 446 0.66 11.19 -40.24
N GLN A 447 1.07 12.24 -39.52
CA GLN A 447 0.38 13.54 -39.54
C GLN A 447 0.42 14.20 -40.93
N LEU A 448 1.54 14.11 -41.64
CA LEU A 448 1.64 14.62 -43.01
C LEU A 448 0.74 13.83 -43.95
N LEU A 449 0.78 12.49 -43.90
CA LEU A 449 -0.06 11.62 -44.72
C LEU A 449 -1.56 11.85 -44.47
N SER A 450 -1.95 12.09 -43.22
CA SER A 450 -3.36 12.39 -42.86
C SER A 450 -3.89 13.71 -43.41
N LYS A 451 -3.00 14.64 -43.81
CA LYS A 451 -3.36 15.95 -44.37
C LYS A 451 -3.34 15.97 -45.89
N MET A 452 -2.78 14.94 -46.53
CA MET A 452 -2.74 14.84 -47.98
C MET A 452 -4.11 14.40 -48.51
N ASP A 453 -4.54 14.98 -49.62
CA ASP A 453 -5.73 14.55 -50.34
C ASP A 453 -5.44 13.28 -51.16
N ASP A 454 -6.49 12.61 -51.62
CA ASP A 454 -6.37 11.35 -52.36
C ASP A 454 -5.53 11.50 -53.65
N THR A 455 -5.58 12.68 -54.27
CA THR A 455 -4.77 13.00 -55.46
C THR A 455 -3.28 13.06 -55.13
N ALA A 456 -2.90 13.74 -54.04
CA ALA A 456 -1.50 13.78 -53.62
C ALA A 456 -1.01 12.42 -53.13
N LEU A 457 -1.86 11.63 -52.47
CA LEU A 457 -1.53 10.25 -52.09
C LEU A 457 -1.30 9.35 -53.32
N ALA A 458 -2.14 9.46 -54.35
CA ALA A 458 -1.96 8.73 -55.61
C ALA A 458 -0.65 9.12 -56.33
N ASN A 459 -0.32 10.41 -56.36
CA ASN A 459 0.94 10.90 -56.94
C ASN A 459 2.16 10.42 -56.15
N LEU A 460 2.09 10.43 -54.81
CA LEU A 460 3.18 9.92 -53.95
C LEU A 460 3.37 8.42 -54.13
N LYS A 461 2.28 7.66 -54.25
CA LYS A 461 2.32 6.22 -54.56
C LYS A 461 2.97 5.97 -55.92
N LYS A 462 2.56 6.70 -56.96
CA LYS A 462 3.15 6.59 -58.31
C LYS A 462 4.65 6.91 -58.29
N ALA A 463 5.06 7.98 -57.63
CA ALA A 463 6.47 8.34 -57.48
C ALA A 463 7.28 7.29 -56.69
N ALA A 464 6.68 6.66 -55.67
CA ALA A 464 7.31 5.57 -54.92
C ALA A 464 7.46 4.30 -55.78
N GLU A 465 6.44 3.96 -56.60
CA GLU A 465 6.50 2.86 -57.56
C GLU A 465 7.53 3.12 -58.67
N GLU A 466 7.61 4.35 -59.19
CA GLU A 466 8.64 4.77 -60.15
C GLU A 466 10.05 4.61 -59.55
N ARG A 467 10.27 5.04 -58.29
CA ARG A 467 11.55 4.83 -57.58
C ARG A 467 11.88 3.37 -57.31
N LEU A 468 10.88 2.53 -57.00
CA LEU A 468 11.08 1.09 -56.81
C LEU A 468 11.35 0.36 -58.13
N SER A 469 10.76 0.86 -59.22
CA SER A 469 10.93 0.33 -60.58
C SER A 469 12.20 0.83 -61.27
N ALA A 470 12.77 1.93 -60.79
CA ALA A 470 14.11 2.38 -61.15
C ALA A 470 15.13 1.42 -60.50
N THR A 471 15.20 0.19 -61.01
CA THR A 471 16.18 -0.82 -60.60
C THR A 471 17.59 -0.51 -61.11
N ASP A 472 17.78 0.56 -61.87
CA ASP A 472 19.06 0.89 -62.50
C ASP A 472 19.39 2.37 -62.33
N VAL A 473 20.10 2.70 -61.26
CA VAL A 473 21.13 3.74 -61.29
C VAL A 473 22.27 3.22 -60.41
N GLU A 474 23.37 2.84 -61.07
CA GLU A 474 24.66 2.47 -60.47
C GLU A 474 25.23 3.55 -59.54
#